data_AF-A0A382WCB8-F1
#
_entry.id   AF-A0A382WCB8-F1
#
_cell.length_a   1.000
_cell.length_b   1.000
_cell.length_c   1.000
_cell.angle_alpha   90.00
_cell.angle_beta   90.00
_cell.angle_gamma   90.00
#
_symmetry.space_group_name_H-M   'P 1'
#
loop_
_entity.id
_entity.type
_entity.pdbx_description
1 polymer ?
#
loop_
_entity_poly.entity_id
_entity_poly.type
_entity_poly.pdbx_seq_one_letter_code
_entity_poly.pdbx_strand_id
1 'polypeptide(L)'
;EIDSLKFILDNNLDIPEKQAPVAWRVYNTPISDEVLVHNLEHGGIGIHYNCTEGCPELIQSLSEIASARQKVLVSPYSDMDNKIALTAWEYMDVFDIFDNERIVRFIETHVNSRNAPEWNAPNMR
;
A
#
# COMPACT_ATOMS: atom_id res chain seq x y z
N GLU A 1 2.02 19.69 -18.43
CA GLU A 1 2.15 19.28 -17.02
C GLU A 1 0.83 18.69 -16.52
N ILE A 2 0.28 17.69 -17.23
CA ILE A 2 -0.92 16.91 -16.87
C ILE A 2 -0.82 15.53 -17.54
N ASP A 3 0.22 14.76 -17.23
CA ASP A 3 0.41 13.45 -17.91
C ASP A 3 0.81 12.30 -16.98
N SER A 4 1.37 12.58 -15.81
CA SER A 4 1.76 11.53 -14.87
C SER A 4 0.56 10.95 -14.11
N LEU A 5 -0.40 11.78 -13.69
CA LEU A 5 -1.62 11.33 -13.00
C LEU A 5 -2.54 10.55 -13.94
N LYS A 6 -2.65 10.97 -15.21
CA LYS A 6 -3.39 10.22 -16.23
C LYS A 6 -2.72 8.89 -16.54
N PHE A 7 -1.40 8.85 -16.66
CA PHE A 7 -0.68 7.58 -16.84
C PHE A 7 -0.89 6.62 -15.67
N ILE A 8 -0.92 7.10 -14.42
CA ILE A 8 -1.19 6.25 -13.25
C ILE A 8 -2.64 5.74 -13.24
N LEU A 9 -3.61 6.56 -13.65
CA LEU A 9 -5.03 6.20 -13.67
C LEU A 9 -5.42 5.34 -14.88
N ASP A 10 -4.78 5.54 -16.03
CA ASP A 10 -5.10 4.87 -17.30
C ASP A 10 -4.47 3.47 -17.40
N ASN A 11 -3.46 3.14 -16.58
CA ASN A 11 -2.92 1.79 -16.44
C ASN A 11 -3.77 0.96 -15.47
N ASN A 12 -5.06 0.81 -15.79
CA ASN A 12 -5.96 -0.22 -15.26
C ASN A 12 -5.39 -1.61 -15.57
N LEU A 13 -4.36 -2.00 -14.83
CA LEU A 13 -3.87 -3.35 -14.80
C LEU A 13 -4.77 -4.06 -13.80
N ASP A 14 -5.81 -4.70 -14.33
CA ASP A 14 -6.58 -5.74 -13.67
C ASP A 14 -5.64 -6.48 -12.72
N ILE A 15 -5.90 -6.40 -11.42
CA ILE A 15 -5.23 -7.28 -10.47
C ILE A 15 -5.69 -8.66 -10.90
N PRO A 16 -4.82 -9.51 -11.46
CA PRO A 16 -5.24 -10.86 -11.72
C PRO A 16 -5.52 -11.41 -10.34
N GLU A 17 -6.78 -11.67 -10.04
CA GLU A 17 -7.31 -12.21 -8.76
C GLU A 17 -6.60 -13.53 -8.33
N LYS A 18 -5.64 -14.00 -9.13
CA LYS A 18 -4.86 -15.22 -8.99
C LYS A 18 -3.40 -15.02 -8.59
N GLN A 19 -2.88 -13.79 -8.47
CA GLN A 19 -1.48 -13.57 -8.09
C GLN A 19 -1.38 -13.12 -6.63
N ALA A 20 -0.83 -13.99 -5.77
CA ALA A 20 -0.49 -13.69 -4.39
C ALA A 20 0.98 -14.09 -4.15
N PRO A 21 1.82 -13.19 -3.59
CA PRO A 21 1.52 -11.79 -3.33
C PRO A 21 1.49 -11.00 -4.65
N VAL A 22 0.92 -9.79 -4.60
CA VAL A 22 0.97 -8.87 -5.75
C VAL A 22 2.27 -8.06 -5.75
N ALA A 23 2.57 -7.42 -6.88
CA ALA A 23 3.71 -6.53 -7.02
C ALA A 23 3.70 -5.37 -6.00
N TRP A 24 4.88 -4.93 -5.58
CA TRP A 24 5.06 -3.79 -4.67
C TRP A 24 4.90 -2.46 -5.41
N ARG A 25 3.66 -2.01 -5.58
CA ARG A 25 3.33 -0.80 -6.36
C ARG A 25 2.03 -0.14 -5.89
N VAL A 26 1.67 0.94 -6.56
CA VAL A 26 0.39 1.62 -6.39
C VAL A 26 -0.69 0.93 -7.21
N TYR A 27 -1.84 0.69 -6.58
CA TYR A 27 -3.05 0.12 -7.16
C TYR A 27 -4.17 1.15 -7.09
N ASN A 28 -4.95 1.22 -8.16
CA ASN A 28 -6.16 2.05 -8.27
C ASN A 28 -7.44 1.23 -8.02
N THR A 29 -7.32 -0.07 -7.81
CA THR A 29 -8.40 -1.02 -7.49
C THR A 29 -8.11 -1.70 -6.16
N PRO A 30 -9.16 -2.09 -5.40
CA PRO A 30 -8.97 -2.82 -4.15
C PRO A 30 -8.24 -4.15 -4.38
N ILE A 31 -7.37 -4.52 -3.44
CA ILE A 31 -6.72 -5.84 -3.38
C ILE A 31 -7.49 -6.66 -2.34
N SER A 32 -7.80 -7.93 -2.63
CA SER A 32 -8.48 -8.79 -1.66
C SER A 32 -7.62 -9.02 -0.41
N ASP A 33 -8.27 -9.25 0.73
CA ASP A 33 -7.59 -9.44 2.01
C ASP A 33 -6.61 -10.62 1.96
N GLU A 34 -6.96 -11.74 1.30
CA GLU A 34 -6.10 -12.92 1.20
C GLU A 34 -4.81 -12.63 0.45
N VAL A 35 -4.88 -11.77 -0.58
CA VAL A 35 -3.71 -11.36 -1.36
C VAL A 35 -2.85 -10.39 -0.56
N LEU A 36 -3.47 -9.41 0.13
CA LEU A 36 -2.76 -8.48 1.00
C LEU A 36 -2.02 -9.21 2.13
N VAL A 37 -2.67 -10.18 2.77
CA VAL A 37 -2.07 -10.96 3.87
C VAL A 37 -0.78 -11.66 3.43
N HIS A 38 -0.70 -12.17 2.20
CA HIS A 38 0.54 -12.77 1.67
C HIS A 38 1.64 -11.70 1.45
N ASN A 39 1.29 -10.50 0.97
CA ASN A 39 2.25 -9.39 0.95
C ASN A 39 2.76 -9.05 2.36
N LEU A 40 1.89 -9.04 3.37
CA LEU A 40 2.31 -8.78 4.76
C LEU A 40 3.16 -9.92 5.33
N GLU A 41 2.84 -11.18 5.02
CA GLU A 41 3.61 -12.38 5.39
C GLU A 41 5.06 -12.27 4.91
N HIS A 42 5.26 -11.73 3.71
CA HIS A 42 6.57 -11.48 3.10
C HIS A 42 7.28 -10.24 3.67
N GLY A 43 6.82 -9.71 4.81
CA GLY A 43 7.41 -8.53 5.46
C GLY A 43 7.10 -7.20 4.76
N GLY A 44 6.03 -7.16 3.98
CA GLY A 44 5.59 -5.96 3.28
C GLY A 44 4.77 -4.99 4.13
N ILE A 45 4.61 -3.79 3.58
CA ILE A 45 3.75 -2.72 4.12
C ILE A 45 2.60 -2.46 3.15
N GLY A 46 1.38 -2.51 3.65
CA GLY A 46 0.20 -1.97 2.97
C GLY A 46 -0.07 -0.54 3.43
N ILE A 47 -0.23 0.37 2.47
CA ILE A 47 -0.77 1.71 2.70
C ILE A 47 -2.14 1.76 2.04
N HIS A 48 -3.18 1.91 2.84
CA HIS A 48 -4.55 1.91 2.37
C HIS A 48 -5.17 3.31 2.51
N TYR A 49 -6.05 3.67 1.58
CA TYR A 49 -6.77 4.94 1.62
C TYR A 49 -8.25 4.76 1.36
N ASN A 50 -9.07 5.51 2.10
CA ASN A 50 -10.51 5.60 1.88
C ASN A 50 -10.82 7.00 1.33
N CYS A 51 -11.14 7.06 0.05
CA CYS A 51 -11.44 8.30 -0.65
C CYS A 51 -12.64 8.13 -1.57
N THR A 52 -13.80 7.86 -0.98
CA THR A 52 -15.10 7.77 -1.67
C THR A 52 -15.41 9.00 -2.53
N GLU A 53 -15.01 10.19 -2.08
CA GLU A 53 -15.18 11.47 -2.82
C GLU A 53 -14.00 11.83 -3.72
N GLY A 54 -12.94 11.00 -3.76
CA GLY A 54 -11.69 11.28 -4.45
C GLY A 54 -10.71 12.14 -3.65
N CYS A 55 -9.42 11.82 -3.72
CA CYS A 55 -8.37 12.51 -2.97
C CYS A 55 -7.02 12.52 -3.72
N PRO A 56 -6.94 13.13 -4.93
CA PRO A 56 -5.77 13.00 -5.80
C PRO A 56 -4.46 13.44 -5.15
N GLU A 57 -4.48 14.48 -4.31
CA GLU A 57 -3.30 14.94 -3.57
C GLU A 57 -2.79 13.90 -2.56
N LEU A 58 -3.70 13.27 -1.80
CA LEU A 58 -3.33 12.21 -0.87
C LEU A 58 -2.76 11.01 -1.62
N ILE A 59 -3.43 10.55 -2.68
CA ILE A 59 -2.96 9.42 -3.50
C ILE A 59 -1.57 9.71 -4.06
N GLN A 60 -1.33 10.93 -4.56
CA GLN A 60 -0.02 11.36 -5.05
C GLN A 60 1.05 11.27 -3.95
N SER A 61 0.79 11.83 -2.76
CA SER A 61 1.74 11.77 -1.64
C SER A 61 2.03 10.34 -1.17
N LEU A 62 1.01 9.48 -1.06
CA LEU A 62 1.21 8.06 -0.71
C LEU A 62 2.00 7.31 -1.80
N SER A 63 1.74 7.63 -3.06
CA SER A 63 2.44 7.05 -4.22
C SER A 63 3.93 7.40 -4.24
N GLU A 64 4.27 8.65 -3.91
CA GLU A 64 5.66 9.11 -3.79
C GLU A 64 6.40 8.38 -2.65
N ILE A 65 5.74 8.22 -1.50
CA ILE A 65 6.28 7.47 -0.36
C ILE A 65 6.55 6.02 -0.75
N ALA A 66 5.60 5.36 -1.41
CA ALA A 66 5.73 3.96 -1.80
C ALA A 66 6.79 3.75 -2.88
N SER A 67 6.83 4.59 -3.92
CA SER A 67 7.77 4.47 -5.05
C SER A 67 9.24 4.63 -4.62
N ALA A 68 9.50 5.33 -3.52
CA ALA A 68 10.84 5.48 -2.96
C ALA A 68 11.30 4.27 -2.12
N ARG A 69 10.45 3.26 -1.92
CA ARG A 69 10.68 2.17 -0.95
C ARG A 69 10.41 0.80 -1.55
N GLN A 70 11.09 -0.20 -1.00
CA GLN A 70 10.85 -1.59 -1.36
C GLN A 70 9.79 -2.19 -0.45
N LYS A 71 9.06 -3.18 -0.96
CA LYS A 71 8.00 -3.90 -0.23
C LYS A 71 6.90 -3.00 0.34
N VAL A 72 6.59 -1.91 -0.33
CA VAL A 72 5.45 -1.05 -0.01
C VAL A 72 4.47 -1.10 -1.17
N LEU A 73 3.20 -1.32 -0.86
CA LEU A 73 2.11 -1.16 -1.82
C LEU A 73 1.12 -0.11 -1.33
N VAL A 74 0.38 0.47 -2.27
CA VAL A 74 -0.71 1.41 -1.98
C VAL A 74 -1.97 0.89 -2.64
N SER A 75 -3.10 0.84 -1.93
CA SER A 75 -4.38 0.43 -2.53
C SER A 75 -5.57 1.16 -1.91
N PRO A 76 -6.67 1.37 -2.66
CA PRO A 76 -7.91 1.83 -2.07
C PRO A 76 -8.50 0.76 -1.16
N TYR A 77 -9.12 1.19 -0.06
CA TYR A 77 -9.87 0.34 0.86
C TYR A 77 -11.08 1.15 1.35
N SER A 78 -12.25 0.97 0.73
CA SER A 78 -13.46 1.77 1.01
C SER A 78 -14.15 1.41 2.31
N ASP A 79 -13.89 0.22 2.82
CA ASP A 79 -14.66 -0.38 3.92
C ASP A 79 -14.09 -0.03 5.30
N MET A 80 -13.02 0.77 5.36
CA MET A 80 -12.45 1.26 6.62
C MET A 80 -12.99 2.65 6.99
N ASP A 81 -13.14 2.90 8.29
CA ASP A 81 -13.68 4.19 8.79
C ASP A 81 -12.70 5.36 8.58
N ASN A 82 -11.39 5.10 8.69
CA ASN A 82 -10.37 6.13 8.62
C ASN A 82 -9.93 6.44 7.19
N LYS A 83 -9.39 7.64 6.99
CA LYS A 83 -8.88 8.04 5.67
C LYS A 83 -7.64 7.25 5.24
N ILE A 84 -6.77 6.88 6.18
CA ILE A 84 -5.51 6.20 5.95
C ILE A 84 -5.37 5.04 6.94
N ALA A 85 -4.96 3.88 6.45
CA ALA A 85 -4.52 2.76 7.27
C ALA A 85 -3.15 2.25 6.79
N LEU A 86 -2.26 1.97 7.73
CA LEU A 86 -0.97 1.35 7.50
C LEU A 86 -1.03 -0.06 8.08
N THR A 87 -0.63 -1.05 7.30
CA THR A 87 -0.63 -2.46 7.72
C THR A 87 0.74 -3.06 7.53
N ALA A 88 1.13 -3.86 8.51
CA ALA A 88 2.25 -4.80 8.45
C ALA A 88 1.82 -6.07 9.17
N TRP A 89 2.57 -7.16 9.04
CA TRP A 89 2.23 -8.38 9.79
C TRP A 89 2.11 -8.09 11.30
N GLU A 90 0.95 -8.40 11.89
CA GLU A 90 0.58 -8.13 13.29
C GLU A 90 0.47 -6.64 13.71
N TYR A 91 0.58 -5.69 12.77
CA TYR A 91 0.52 -4.26 13.08
C TYR A 91 -0.46 -3.52 12.18
N MET A 92 -1.20 -2.59 12.79
CA MET A 92 -2.09 -1.69 12.09
C MET A 92 -2.03 -0.31 12.74
N ASP A 93 -1.97 0.74 11.92
CA ASP A 93 -2.06 2.12 12.37
C ASP A 93 -3.05 2.90 11.49
N VAL A 94 -4.07 3.52 12.10
CA VAL A 94 -5.17 4.19 11.38
C VAL A 94 -5.30 5.65 11.80
N PHE A 95 -5.57 6.53 10.84
CA PHE A 95 -5.70 7.97 11.05
C PHE A 95 -6.31 8.71 9.86
N ASP A 96 -6.79 9.93 10.09
CA ASP A 96 -7.55 10.69 9.08
C ASP A 96 -6.74 11.77 8.36
N ILE A 97 -5.70 12.29 9.01
CA ILE A 97 -4.90 13.41 8.52
C ILE A 97 -3.56 12.90 8.05
N PHE A 98 -3.20 13.19 6.79
CA PHE A 98 -1.90 12.83 6.24
C PHE A 98 -0.76 13.34 7.12
N ASP A 99 0.11 12.43 7.52
CA ASP A 99 1.30 12.69 8.30
C ASP A 99 2.46 11.89 7.71
N ASN A 100 3.31 12.59 6.95
CA ASN A 100 4.46 11.96 6.30
C ASN A 100 5.41 11.32 7.31
N GLU A 101 5.71 11.98 8.43
CA GLU A 101 6.67 11.47 9.40
C GLU A 101 6.15 10.20 10.08
N ARG A 102 4.85 10.15 10.40
CA ARG A 102 4.20 8.97 10.96
C ARG A 102 4.24 7.79 9.98
N ILE A 103 3.89 8.02 8.71
CA ILE A 103 3.90 6.97 7.68
C ILE A 103 5.31 6.42 7.49
N VAL A 104 6.30 7.30 7.34
CA VAL A 104 7.70 6.89 7.14
C VAL A 104 8.20 6.09 8.35
N ARG A 105 7.89 6.54 9.56
CA ARG A 105 8.26 5.83 10.80
C ARG A 105 7.65 4.43 10.88
N PHE A 106 6.37 4.27 10.53
CA PHE A 106 5.72 2.97 10.49
C PHE A 106 6.44 2.03 9.52
N ILE A 107 6.71 2.51 8.29
CA ILE A 107 7.40 1.71 7.27
C ILE A 107 8.78 1.28 7.77
N GLU A 108 9.60 2.21 8.26
CA GLU A 108 10.96 1.92 8.74
C GLU A 108 10.97 0.96 9.94
N THR A 109 9.93 0.99 10.76
CA THR A 109 9.80 0.13 11.94
C THR A 109 9.40 -1.30 11.57
N HIS A 110 8.52 -1.47 10.58
CA HIS A 110 7.83 -2.74 10.35
C HIS A 110 8.25 -3.47 9.05
N VAL A 111 8.86 -2.80 8.08
CA VAL A 111 9.29 -3.46 6.83
C VAL A 111 10.35 -4.52 7.13
N ASN A 112 10.19 -5.72 6.57
CA ASN A 112 11.05 -6.88 6.85
C ASN A 112 11.18 -7.20 8.36
N SER A 113 10.19 -6.83 9.18
CA SER A 113 10.16 -7.20 10.60
C SER A 113 10.11 -8.71 10.77
N ARG A 114 10.88 -9.24 11.73
CA ARG A 114 10.93 -10.68 12.04
C ARG A 114 9.62 -11.26 12.57
N ASN A 115 8.62 -10.44 12.84
CA ASN A 115 7.29 -10.92 13.20
C ASN A 115 6.56 -11.50 11.98
N ALA A 116 6.88 -11.04 10.76
CA ALA A 116 6.33 -11.62 9.55
C ALA A 116 6.97 -13.01 9.28
N PRO A 117 6.17 -14.06 9.01
CA PRO A 117 6.66 -15.43 8.84
C PRO A 117 7.77 -15.58 7.80
N GLU A 118 7.63 -14.89 6.66
CA GLU A 118 8.61 -14.89 5.57
C GLU A 118 9.19 -13.49 5.34
N TRP A 119 9.53 -12.79 6.42
CA TRP A 119 10.05 -11.41 6.38
C TRP A 119 11.20 -11.18 5.40
N ASN A 120 12.02 -12.21 5.13
CA ASN A 120 13.17 -12.17 4.24
C ASN A 120 12.88 -12.67 2.82
N ALA A 121 11.61 -12.89 2.46
CA ALA A 121 11.22 -13.26 1.11
C ALA A 121 11.79 -12.26 0.09
N PRO A 122 12.32 -12.72 -1.05
CA PRO A 122 12.93 -11.83 -2.03
C PRO A 122 11.88 -10.91 -2.66
N ASN A 123 12.31 -9.74 -3.11
CA ASN A 123 11.44 -8.87 -3.91
C ASN A 123 11.06 -9.58 -5.20
N MET A 124 9.77 -9.63 -5.49
CA MET A 124 9.27 -10.11 -6.77
C MET A 124 9.63 -9.09 -7.84
N ARG A 125 10.19 -9.58 -8.95
CA ARG A 125 10.54 -8.79 -10.12
C ARG A 125 9.31 -8.46 -10.94
#